data_AF-A0A813RJB0-F1
#
_entry.id   AF-A0A813RJB0-F1
#
_cell.length_a   1.000
_cell.length_b   1.000
_cell.length_c   1.000
_cell.angle_alpha   90.00
_cell.angle_beta   90.00
_cell.angle_gamma   90.00
#
_symmetry.space_group_name_H-M   'P 1'
#
loop_
_entity.id
_entity.type
_entity.pdbx_description
1 polymer ?
#
loop_
_entity_poly.entity_id
_entity_poly.type
_entity_poly.pdbx_seq_one_letter_code
_entity_poly.pdbx_strand_id
1 'polypeptide(L)'
;MVLLLRRMSTLEKLTLHISVEGRNKVIGVAFVQHDILDYMPQLRSFTFYICTYVGPIAALPYKLSSEDIQLTLTNTGLQHVSSMVNYVTSSVNFVYGVRAACSIFSLPFEFNYLQDLGNNFPNIVFSYVTYLLIQDIFPFEHEFFMRITRSFPLLKHLCIRNQQSQKLDGHVTFSSDNCQLHSIIEYPHLTILDVKFSHIDYAEQFLNETKTFVPCLTEFVFSFDDDLKAVTKDFTREETRRNCAKYFTIPVIISYLLISALLIDDSAPIIATVKWLRLIYATTPCLLS
;
A
#
# COMPACT_ATOMS: atom_id res chain seq x y z
N MET A 1 -13.41 9.06 23.61
CA MET A 1 -12.28 9.90 23.13
C MET A 1 -12.20 11.23 23.88
N VAL A 2 -13.25 12.05 23.86
CA VAL A 2 -13.30 13.40 24.50
C VAL A 2 -12.80 13.45 25.95
N LEU A 3 -13.19 12.50 26.81
CA LEU A 3 -12.74 12.46 28.22
C LEU A 3 -11.23 12.21 28.39
N LEU A 4 -10.62 11.46 27.46
CA LEU A 4 -9.19 11.16 27.46
C LEU A 4 -8.40 12.39 27.01
N LEU A 5 -8.90 13.10 25.99
CA LEU A 5 -8.27 14.30 25.44
C LEU A 5 -8.30 15.47 26.44
N ARG A 6 -9.41 15.65 27.17
CA ARG A 6 -9.49 16.64 28.27
C ARG A 6 -8.46 16.43 29.38
N ARG A 7 -8.07 15.17 29.64
CA ARG A 7 -7.03 14.85 30.63
C ARG A 7 -5.61 15.19 30.14
N MET A 8 -5.46 15.46 28.85
CA MET A 8 -4.19 15.84 28.20
C MET A 8 -4.18 17.33 27.82
N SER A 9 -4.99 18.18 28.47
CA SER A 9 -5.11 19.61 28.13
C SER A 9 -3.83 20.42 28.29
N THR A 10 -2.84 19.90 29.05
CA THR A 10 -1.53 20.51 29.26
C THR A 10 -0.47 20.05 28.26
N LEU A 11 -0.83 19.17 27.32
CA LEU A 11 0.12 18.58 26.38
C LEU A 11 0.52 19.60 25.30
N GLU A 12 1.82 19.83 25.14
CA GLU A 12 2.33 20.80 24.15
C GLU A 12 2.61 20.18 22.78
N LYS A 13 2.83 18.86 22.71
CA LYS A 13 3.17 18.14 21.48
C LYS A 13 2.43 16.81 21.39
N LEU A 14 1.75 16.55 20.27
CA LEU A 14 1.02 15.31 20.02
C LEU A 14 1.33 14.77 18.62
N THR A 15 1.70 13.50 18.55
CA THR A 15 1.74 12.73 17.31
C THR A 15 0.64 11.68 17.37
N LEU A 16 -0.28 11.70 16.41
CA LEU A 16 -1.50 10.91 16.46
C LEU A 16 -1.76 10.15 15.16
N HIS A 17 -1.81 8.82 15.25
CA HIS A 17 -2.31 7.98 14.16
C HIS A 17 -3.64 7.36 14.55
N ILE A 18 -4.67 7.52 13.70
CA ILE A 18 -5.98 6.93 13.91
C ILE A 18 -6.40 6.23 12.62
N SER A 19 -6.80 4.97 12.74
CA SER A 19 -7.53 4.24 11.71
C SER A 19 -8.95 3.97 12.20
N VAL A 20 -9.95 4.31 11.39
CA VAL A 20 -11.37 4.12 11.73
C VAL A 20 -12.07 3.32 10.66
N GLU A 21 -12.58 2.15 11.05
CA GLU A 21 -13.34 1.26 10.19
C GLU A 21 -14.85 1.34 10.46
N GLY A 22 -15.65 0.87 9.50
CA GLY A 22 -17.09 0.65 9.68
C GLY A 22 -17.92 1.93 9.78
N ARG A 23 -17.44 3.05 9.24
CA ARG A 23 -18.21 4.30 9.19
C ARG A 23 -18.89 4.49 7.85
N ASN A 24 -20.07 5.10 7.90
CA ASN A 24 -20.80 5.56 6.71
C ASN A 24 -20.43 7.00 6.32
N LYS A 25 -19.52 7.63 7.07
CA LYS A 25 -19.08 9.03 6.88
C LYS A 25 -17.58 9.14 7.10
N VAL A 26 -16.93 9.96 6.27
CA VAL A 26 -15.52 10.30 6.39
C VAL A 26 -15.29 11.16 7.62
N ILE A 27 -14.19 10.91 8.34
CA ILE A 27 -13.70 11.84 9.36
C ILE A 27 -13.04 13.02 8.63
N GLY A 28 -13.74 14.14 8.62
CA GLY A 28 -13.18 15.40 8.10
C GLY A 28 -12.44 16.19 9.16
N VAL A 29 -11.96 17.38 8.80
CA VAL A 29 -11.25 18.28 9.72
C VAL A 29 -12.09 18.73 10.90
N ALA A 30 -13.41 18.86 10.73
CA ALA A 30 -14.28 19.25 11.84
C ALA A 30 -14.09 18.36 13.07
N PHE A 31 -13.80 17.07 12.88
CA PHE A 31 -13.43 16.17 13.97
C PHE A 31 -12.08 16.53 14.59
N VAL A 32 -11.06 16.81 13.76
CA VAL A 32 -9.75 17.23 14.26
C VAL A 32 -9.85 18.52 15.08
N GLN A 33 -10.58 19.50 14.56
CA GLN A 33 -10.77 20.77 15.23
C GLN A 33 -11.59 20.59 16.53
N HIS A 34 -12.82 20.10 16.41
CA HIS A 34 -13.78 20.12 17.51
C HIS A 34 -13.60 18.99 18.52
N ASP A 35 -13.09 17.84 18.07
CA ASP A 35 -12.93 16.68 18.95
C ASP A 35 -11.51 16.55 19.50
N ILE A 36 -10.51 17.26 18.96
CA ILE A 36 -9.12 17.21 19.43
C ILE A 36 -8.62 18.59 19.85
N LEU A 37 -8.49 19.53 18.90
CA LEU A 37 -7.80 20.80 19.13
C LEU A 37 -8.53 21.67 20.16
N ASP A 38 -9.86 21.73 20.13
CA ASP A 38 -10.68 22.49 21.07
C ASP A 38 -10.49 22.02 22.54
N TYR A 39 -9.99 20.79 22.75
CA TYR A 39 -9.71 20.23 24.09
C TYR A 39 -8.24 20.30 24.50
N MET A 40 -7.34 20.74 23.61
CA MET A 40 -5.89 20.81 23.85
C MET A 40 -5.33 22.20 23.54
N PRO A 41 -5.72 23.24 24.32
CA PRO A 41 -5.35 24.62 24.02
C PRO A 41 -3.85 24.91 24.15
N GLN A 42 -3.09 24.06 24.85
CA GLN A 42 -1.63 24.20 24.99
C GLN A 42 -0.85 23.53 23.86
N LEU A 43 -1.53 22.89 22.91
CA LEU A 43 -0.88 22.13 21.84
C LEU A 43 -0.19 23.07 20.85
N ARG A 44 1.14 23.04 20.82
CA ARG A 44 1.98 23.85 19.94
C ARG A 44 2.43 23.08 18.70
N SER A 45 2.48 21.76 18.80
CA SER A 45 2.87 20.88 17.70
C SER A 45 1.91 19.71 17.63
N PHE A 46 1.32 19.52 16.45
CA PHE A 46 0.36 18.45 16.22
C PHE A 46 0.63 17.80 14.86
N THR A 47 1.16 16.59 14.92
CA THR A 47 1.39 15.74 13.75
C THR A 47 0.32 14.66 13.75
N PHE A 48 -0.40 14.48 12.64
CA PHE A 48 -1.44 13.48 12.57
C PHE A 48 -1.55 12.78 11.23
N TYR A 49 -2.04 11.54 11.29
CA TYR A 49 -2.47 10.75 10.15
C TYR A 49 -3.75 10.03 10.56
N ILE A 50 -4.86 10.41 9.94
CA ILE A 50 -6.19 9.85 10.22
C ILE A 50 -6.69 9.21 8.94
N CYS A 51 -6.93 7.90 8.98
CA CYS A 51 -7.54 7.13 7.90
C CYS A 51 -8.94 6.70 8.29
N THR A 52 -9.91 6.89 7.40
CA THR A 52 -11.29 6.41 7.56
C THR A 52 -11.64 5.50 6.41
N TYR A 53 -12.15 4.30 6.72
CA TYR A 53 -12.66 3.36 5.74
C TYR A 53 -14.18 3.48 5.68
N VAL A 54 -14.68 3.87 4.51
CA VAL A 54 -16.11 4.04 4.21
C VAL A 54 -16.57 2.99 3.22
N GLY A 55 -17.69 2.32 3.49
CA GLY A 55 -18.26 1.39 2.53
C GLY A 55 -19.48 0.61 3.05
N PRO A 56 -20.09 -0.23 2.18
CA PRO A 56 -19.67 -0.51 0.79
C PRO A 56 -19.96 0.67 -0.16
N ILE A 57 -19.09 0.91 -1.15
CA ILE A 57 -19.26 2.03 -2.11
C ILE A 57 -20.52 1.92 -2.94
N ALA A 58 -21.01 0.69 -3.20
CA ALA A 58 -22.28 0.48 -3.88
C ALA A 58 -23.47 1.19 -3.18
N ALA A 59 -23.33 1.52 -1.89
CA ALA A 59 -24.30 2.28 -1.11
C ALA A 59 -24.02 3.80 -1.06
N LEU A 60 -22.93 4.29 -1.67
CA LEU A 60 -22.60 5.70 -1.69
C LEU A 60 -23.26 6.38 -2.91
N PRO A 61 -23.97 7.52 -2.71
CA PRO A 61 -24.67 8.21 -3.79
C PRO A 61 -23.73 8.91 -4.79
N TYR A 62 -22.45 9.07 -4.45
CA TYR A 62 -21.44 9.66 -5.31
C TYR A 62 -20.04 9.10 -4.99
N LYS A 63 -19.15 9.17 -5.98
CA LYS A 63 -17.74 8.79 -5.85
C LYS A 63 -16.97 9.94 -5.20
N LEU A 64 -16.49 9.74 -3.98
CA LEU A 64 -15.73 10.75 -3.24
C LEU A 64 -14.35 10.98 -3.90
N SER A 65 -13.98 12.24 -4.11
CA SER A 65 -12.66 12.60 -4.65
C SER A 65 -11.73 13.16 -3.57
N SER A 66 -10.42 13.16 -3.85
CA SER A 66 -9.44 13.83 -2.97
C SER A 66 -9.69 15.33 -2.93
N GLU A 67 -10.17 15.91 -4.03
CA GLU A 67 -10.51 17.33 -4.18
C GLU A 67 -11.69 17.71 -3.28
N ASP A 68 -12.72 16.86 -3.18
CA ASP A 68 -13.86 17.08 -2.28
C ASP A 68 -13.40 17.19 -0.83
N ILE A 69 -12.53 16.27 -0.40
CA ILE A 69 -11.96 16.32 0.96
C ILE A 69 -11.09 17.58 1.10
N GLN A 70 -10.18 17.84 0.17
CA GLN A 70 -9.26 18.98 0.25
C GLN A 70 -10.00 20.33 0.32
N LEU A 71 -11.13 20.46 -0.38
CA LEU A 71 -11.99 21.65 -0.32
C LEU A 71 -12.58 21.83 1.08
N THR A 72 -13.02 20.74 1.74
CA THR A 72 -13.44 20.81 3.14
C THR A 72 -12.31 21.17 4.08
N LEU A 73 -11.07 20.74 3.81
CA LEU A 73 -9.89 21.12 4.62
C LEU A 73 -9.64 22.63 4.53
N THR A 74 -9.65 23.18 3.31
CA THR A 74 -9.28 24.59 3.04
C THR A 74 -10.17 25.58 3.78
N ASN A 75 -11.45 25.24 3.98
CA ASN A 75 -12.43 26.09 4.67
C ASN A 75 -12.25 26.15 6.19
N THR A 76 -11.42 25.29 6.79
CA THR A 76 -11.26 25.19 8.25
C THR A 76 -10.09 25.98 8.82
N GLY A 77 -9.25 26.59 7.97
CA GLY A 77 -8.10 27.38 8.41
C GLY A 77 -6.91 26.54 8.92
N LEU A 78 -7.00 25.21 8.95
CA LEU A 78 -5.85 24.34 9.19
C LEU A 78 -4.88 24.43 8.00
N GLN A 79 -3.76 25.09 8.21
CA GLN A 79 -2.65 25.13 7.26
C GLN A 79 -1.85 23.83 7.35
N HIS A 80 -1.18 23.45 6.26
CA HIS A 80 -0.32 22.27 6.20
C HIS A 80 -1.02 20.92 6.43
N VAL A 81 -2.23 20.75 5.87
CA VAL A 81 -2.93 19.47 5.84
C VAL A 81 -3.16 19.04 4.40
N SER A 82 -2.98 17.75 4.13
CA SER A 82 -3.31 17.13 2.85
C SER A 82 -4.26 15.96 3.05
N SER A 83 -4.90 15.56 1.95
CA SER A 83 -5.79 14.41 1.93
C SER A 83 -5.57 13.54 0.71
N MET A 84 -5.97 12.28 0.83
CA MET A 84 -6.05 11.34 -0.28
C MET A 84 -7.26 10.44 -0.13
N VAL A 85 -7.93 10.13 -1.25
CA VAL A 85 -9.01 9.14 -1.32
C VAL A 85 -8.58 8.03 -2.26
N ASN A 86 -8.57 6.82 -1.73
CA ASN A 86 -8.23 5.61 -2.47
C ASN A 86 -9.36 4.60 -2.40
N TYR A 87 -9.46 3.77 -3.42
CA TYR A 87 -10.52 2.79 -3.59
C TYR A 87 -9.92 1.40 -3.40
N VAL A 88 -10.22 0.76 -2.28
CA VAL A 88 -9.58 -0.50 -1.88
C VAL A 88 -10.58 -1.64 -1.82
N THR A 89 -10.10 -2.83 -2.22
CA THR A 89 -10.85 -4.08 -2.08
C THR A 89 -10.48 -4.76 -0.77
N SER A 90 -11.47 -5.28 -0.03
CA SER A 90 -11.16 -6.08 1.16
C SER A 90 -10.46 -7.39 0.73
N SER A 91 -9.14 -7.44 0.87
CA SER A 91 -8.31 -8.61 0.52
C SER A 91 -8.60 -9.84 1.37
N VAL A 92 -9.21 -9.67 2.56
CA VAL A 92 -9.36 -10.75 3.54
C VAL A 92 -10.73 -11.44 3.46
N ASN A 93 -11.72 -10.81 2.84
CA ASN A 93 -13.06 -11.38 2.64
C ASN A 93 -13.76 -10.64 1.50
N PHE A 94 -13.96 -11.31 0.36
CA PHE A 94 -14.72 -10.83 -0.81
C PHE A 94 -16.16 -10.38 -0.47
N VAL A 95 -16.64 -10.69 0.73
CA VAL A 95 -17.96 -10.37 1.25
C VAL A 95 -18.21 -8.86 1.41
N TYR A 96 -17.17 -8.04 1.62
CA TYR A 96 -17.34 -6.63 2.00
C TYR A 96 -17.27 -5.61 0.86
N GLY A 97 -17.13 -6.05 -0.40
CA GLY A 97 -17.09 -5.17 -1.56
C GLY A 97 -15.95 -4.16 -1.55
N VAL A 98 -16.04 -3.15 -2.42
CA VAL A 98 -15.07 -2.05 -2.50
C VAL A 98 -15.38 -1.00 -1.41
N ARG A 99 -14.33 -0.53 -0.72
CA ARG A 99 -14.36 0.53 0.29
C ARG A 99 -13.53 1.72 -0.16
N ALA A 100 -13.90 2.92 0.27
CA ALA A 100 -13.08 4.11 0.13
C ALA A 100 -12.21 4.25 1.39
N ALA A 101 -10.89 4.34 1.21
CA ALA A 101 -9.95 4.73 2.24
C ALA A 101 -9.68 6.23 2.10
N CYS A 102 -10.14 7.01 3.07
CA CYS A 102 -10.03 8.46 3.08
C CYS A 102 -9.03 8.86 4.15
N SER A 103 -7.92 9.44 3.74
CA SER A 103 -6.86 9.84 4.66
C SER A 103 -6.74 11.37 4.70
N ILE A 104 -6.59 11.90 5.91
CA ILE A 104 -6.19 13.29 6.16
C ILE A 104 -4.94 13.28 7.05
N PHE A 105 -3.95 14.12 6.73
CA PHE A 105 -2.68 14.11 7.44
C PHE A 105 -1.98 15.46 7.43
N SER A 106 -1.16 15.70 8.45
CA SER A 106 -0.30 16.87 8.56
C SER A 106 0.89 16.81 7.60
N LEU A 107 1.36 17.98 7.18
CA LEU A 107 2.58 18.17 6.39
C LEU A 107 3.67 18.89 7.23
N PRO A 108 4.94 18.48 7.13
CA PRO A 108 5.42 17.29 6.42
C PRO A 108 4.85 16.00 7.02
N PHE A 109 4.78 14.93 6.23
CA PHE A 109 4.30 13.63 6.72
C PHE A 109 5.43 12.91 7.48
N GLU A 110 5.30 12.80 8.81
CA GLU A 110 6.38 12.32 9.68
C GLU A 110 6.22 10.85 10.14
N PHE A 111 5.23 10.11 9.61
CA PHE A 111 5.08 8.70 9.94
C PHE A 111 5.96 7.83 9.04
N ASN A 112 6.44 6.70 9.60
CA ASN A 112 7.32 5.78 8.89
C ASN A 112 6.57 4.75 8.01
N TYR A 113 5.24 4.72 8.07
CA TYR A 113 4.40 3.89 7.22
C TYR A 113 3.27 4.69 6.59
N LEU A 114 2.85 4.25 5.41
CA LEU A 114 1.67 4.73 4.71
C LEU A 114 0.92 3.54 4.14
N GLN A 115 -0.40 3.50 4.35
CA GLN A 115 -1.25 2.39 3.90
C GLN A 115 -2.29 2.87 2.89
N ASP A 116 -2.71 1.93 2.05
CA ASP A 116 -3.78 2.09 1.08
C ASP A 116 -3.57 3.25 0.10
N LEU A 117 -2.34 3.41 -0.38
CA LEU A 117 -2.01 4.37 -1.43
C LEU A 117 -2.49 3.85 -2.79
N GLY A 118 -3.31 4.64 -3.49
CA GLY A 118 -3.82 4.34 -4.83
C GLY A 118 -3.25 5.26 -5.90
N ASN A 119 -3.75 5.14 -7.14
CA ASN A 119 -3.25 5.85 -8.32
C ASN A 119 -3.27 7.38 -8.21
N ASN A 120 -4.18 7.93 -7.40
CA ASN A 120 -4.46 9.36 -7.30
C ASN A 120 -3.80 10.05 -6.10
N PHE A 121 -2.69 9.50 -5.61
CA PHE A 121 -1.98 10.13 -4.49
C PHE A 121 -1.33 11.48 -4.88
N PRO A 122 -1.23 12.44 -3.95
CA PRO A 122 -0.73 13.77 -4.25
C PRO A 122 0.78 13.76 -4.55
N ASN A 123 1.25 14.75 -5.32
CA ASN A 123 2.68 14.92 -5.64
C ASN A 123 3.45 15.50 -4.43
N ILE A 124 3.64 14.67 -3.40
CA ILE A 124 4.30 15.01 -2.14
C ILE A 124 5.46 14.06 -1.91
N VAL A 125 6.57 14.58 -1.38
CA VAL A 125 7.69 13.76 -0.95
C VAL A 125 7.48 13.31 0.50
N PHE A 126 7.33 12.01 0.70
CA PHE A 126 7.15 11.35 1.98
C PHE A 126 8.51 10.90 2.54
N SER A 127 9.32 11.85 2.98
CA SER A 127 10.72 11.62 3.37
C SER A 127 10.92 10.62 4.52
N TYR A 128 9.90 10.41 5.37
CA TYR A 128 9.99 9.52 6.53
C TYR A 128 9.43 8.13 6.27
N VAL A 129 8.68 7.93 5.18
CA VAL A 129 8.00 6.67 4.90
C VAL A 129 9.01 5.63 4.43
N THR A 130 9.09 4.53 5.18
CA THR A 130 9.93 3.37 4.89
C THR A 130 9.11 2.12 4.57
N TYR A 131 7.84 2.10 4.97
CA TYR A 131 6.88 1.04 4.68
C TYR A 131 5.70 1.60 3.88
N LEU A 132 5.44 1.05 2.71
CA LEU A 132 4.32 1.45 1.86
C LEU A 132 3.46 0.24 1.49
N LEU A 133 2.16 0.34 1.74
CA LEU A 133 1.16 -0.54 1.17
C LEU A 133 0.40 0.21 0.07
N ILE A 134 0.51 -0.27 -1.18
CA ILE A 134 -0.24 0.23 -2.33
C ILE A 134 -1.40 -0.70 -2.64
N GLN A 135 -2.58 -0.11 -2.87
CA GLN A 135 -3.80 -0.84 -3.21
C GLN A 135 -4.78 0.07 -3.95
N ASP A 136 -5.37 -0.45 -5.04
CA ASP A 136 -6.38 0.25 -5.82
C ASP A 136 -7.30 -0.77 -6.53
N ILE A 137 -8.47 -0.34 -6.98
CA ILE A 137 -9.35 -1.09 -7.89
C ILE A 137 -8.87 -1.02 -9.34
N PHE A 138 -8.07 -0.02 -9.69
CA PHE A 138 -7.46 0.13 -11.00
C PHE A 138 -6.04 -0.41 -11.02
N PRO A 139 -5.54 -0.98 -12.12
CA PRO A 139 -4.17 -1.48 -12.21
C PRO A 139 -3.13 -0.38 -11.98
N PHE A 140 -1.93 -0.77 -11.55
CA PHE A 140 -0.78 0.13 -11.40
C PHE A 140 0.15 0.01 -12.61
N GLU A 141 0.21 1.05 -13.43
CA GLU A 141 1.09 1.06 -14.60
C GLU A 141 2.54 1.41 -14.23
N HIS A 142 3.47 1.23 -15.16
CA HIS A 142 4.89 1.53 -14.95
C HIS A 142 5.14 2.95 -14.40
N GLU A 143 4.41 3.95 -14.93
CA GLU A 143 4.51 5.35 -14.48
C GLU A 143 4.10 5.54 -13.02
N PHE A 144 3.19 4.73 -12.51
CA PHE A 144 2.81 4.76 -11.09
C PHE A 144 4.04 4.44 -10.23
N PHE A 145 4.79 3.40 -10.57
CA PHE A 145 6.00 3.01 -9.85
C PHE A 145 7.13 4.05 -9.98
N MET A 146 7.21 4.77 -11.11
CA MET A 146 8.11 5.93 -11.22
C MET A 146 7.74 7.04 -10.23
N ARG A 147 6.45 7.30 -10.05
CA ARG A 147 5.98 8.27 -9.05
C ARG A 147 6.27 7.80 -7.63
N ILE A 148 6.17 6.49 -7.35
CA ILE A 148 6.54 5.93 -6.05
C ILE A 148 8.01 6.22 -5.73
N THR A 149 8.96 5.88 -6.62
CA THR A 149 10.38 6.11 -6.29
C THR A 149 10.72 7.58 -6.04
N ARG A 150 10.04 8.52 -6.72
CA ARG A 150 10.24 9.96 -6.52
C ARG A 150 9.64 10.45 -5.20
N SER A 151 8.50 9.88 -4.81
CA SER A 151 7.75 10.31 -3.63
C SER A 151 8.21 9.64 -2.35
N PHE A 152 8.85 8.47 -2.43
CA PHE A 152 9.26 7.65 -1.28
C PHE A 152 10.77 7.34 -1.34
N PRO A 153 11.65 8.34 -1.17
CA PRO A 153 13.09 8.17 -1.40
C PRO A 153 13.76 7.20 -0.44
N LEU A 154 13.18 6.92 0.74
CA LEU A 154 13.73 6.00 1.75
C LEU A 154 12.95 4.69 1.86
N LEU A 155 12.19 4.31 0.82
CA LEU A 155 11.33 3.14 0.84
C LEU A 155 12.14 1.85 1.05
N LYS A 156 11.81 1.10 2.11
CA LYS A 156 12.45 -0.19 2.47
C LYS A 156 11.53 -1.38 2.28
N HIS A 157 10.23 -1.19 2.45
CA HIS A 157 9.22 -2.23 2.31
C HIS A 157 8.11 -1.74 1.40
N LEU A 158 7.88 -2.43 0.28
CA LEU A 158 6.76 -2.19 -0.63
C LEU A 158 5.84 -3.41 -0.64
N CYS A 159 4.60 -3.23 -0.20
CA CYS A 159 3.54 -4.21 -0.32
C CYS A 159 2.56 -3.77 -1.41
N ILE A 160 2.36 -4.61 -2.41
CA ILE A 160 1.43 -4.39 -3.52
C ILE A 160 0.24 -5.31 -3.31
N ARG A 161 -0.97 -4.76 -3.37
CA ARG A 161 -2.22 -5.52 -3.40
C ARG A 161 -3.09 -5.05 -4.56
N ASN A 162 -2.96 -5.70 -5.71
CA ASN A 162 -3.78 -5.40 -6.86
C ASN A 162 -3.92 -6.62 -7.75
N GLN A 163 -5.12 -7.15 -7.91
CA GLN A 163 -5.38 -8.35 -8.72
C GLN A 163 -5.58 -8.04 -10.21
N GLN A 164 -5.63 -6.76 -10.59
CA GLN A 164 -5.76 -6.36 -11.99
C GLN A 164 -4.40 -6.43 -12.69
N SER A 165 -4.38 -7.00 -13.89
CA SER A 165 -3.21 -7.03 -14.76
C SER A 165 -2.79 -5.63 -15.18
N GLN A 166 -1.49 -5.43 -15.42
CA GLN A 166 -1.03 -4.19 -16.04
C GLN A 166 -1.55 -4.13 -17.48
N LYS A 167 -1.77 -2.93 -18.02
CA LYS A 167 -2.03 -2.79 -19.44
C LYS A 167 -0.71 -3.00 -20.17
N LEU A 168 -0.46 -4.26 -20.56
CA LEU A 168 0.56 -4.58 -21.54
C LEU A 168 0.19 -3.89 -22.86
N ASP A 169 0.63 -2.65 -23.07
CA ASP A 169 0.66 -2.06 -24.40
C ASP A 169 1.75 -2.79 -25.21
N GLY A 170 1.40 -3.97 -25.71
CA GLY A 170 2.01 -4.50 -26.92
C GLY A 170 1.60 -3.59 -28.07
N HIS A 171 2.55 -2.82 -28.61
CA HIS A 171 2.39 -1.77 -29.63
C HIS A 171 2.09 -0.34 -29.13
N VAL A 172 3.00 0.26 -28.37
CA VAL A 172 3.20 1.72 -28.49
C VAL A 172 3.95 1.97 -29.80
N THR A 173 3.26 2.48 -30.81
CA THR A 173 3.89 3.06 -32.01
C THR A 173 4.82 4.18 -31.57
N PHE A 174 6.12 4.02 -31.86
CA PHE A 174 7.18 4.97 -31.55
C PHE A 174 6.93 6.33 -32.22
N SER A 175 6.31 7.27 -31.49
CA SER A 175 6.50 8.70 -31.72
C SER A 175 7.71 9.15 -30.92
N SER A 176 8.64 9.81 -31.60
CA SER A 176 10.03 10.07 -31.19
C SER A 176 10.24 11.00 -29.98
N ASP A 177 9.20 11.32 -29.22
CA ASP A 177 9.25 12.37 -28.18
C ASP A 177 9.11 11.83 -26.73
N ASN A 178 8.93 10.52 -26.53
CA ASN A 178 8.71 9.91 -25.21
C ASN A 178 9.95 9.15 -24.66
N CYS A 179 11.06 9.84 -24.42
CA CYS A 179 12.26 9.24 -23.82
C CYS A 179 12.12 8.77 -22.35
N GLN A 180 11.01 9.06 -21.66
CA GLN A 180 10.83 8.72 -20.23
C GLN A 180 10.20 7.35 -19.98
N LEU A 181 9.58 6.71 -20.98
CA LEU A 181 8.95 5.38 -20.81
C LEU A 181 9.96 4.22 -20.75
N HIS A 182 11.25 4.52 -20.98
CA HIS A 182 12.33 3.54 -20.98
C HIS A 182 13.32 3.71 -19.81
N SER A 183 13.06 4.63 -18.87
CA SER A 183 13.95 4.77 -17.71
C SER A 183 13.73 3.61 -16.74
N ILE A 184 14.80 2.86 -16.46
CA ILE A 184 14.82 1.86 -15.40
C ILE A 184 14.44 2.55 -14.08
N ILE A 185 13.47 1.99 -13.37
CA ILE A 185 13.04 2.52 -12.07
C ILE A 185 14.01 2.00 -11.00
N GLU A 186 14.67 2.90 -10.29
CA GLU A 186 15.62 2.52 -9.24
C GLU A 186 14.98 2.58 -7.85
N TYR A 187 15.08 1.49 -7.11
CA TYR A 187 14.66 1.41 -5.71
C TYR A 187 15.88 1.10 -4.83
N PRO A 188 16.72 2.11 -4.51
CA PRO A 188 18.04 1.90 -3.91
C PRO A 188 17.98 1.35 -2.49
N HIS A 189 16.85 1.51 -1.78
CA HIS A 189 16.70 1.10 -0.38
C HIS A 189 15.69 -0.03 -0.18
N LEU A 190 15.04 -0.52 -1.24
CA LEU A 190 13.99 -1.52 -1.12
C LEU A 190 14.60 -2.86 -0.71
N THR A 191 14.28 -3.29 0.50
CA THR A 191 14.72 -4.55 1.10
C THR A 191 13.67 -5.65 1.05
N ILE A 192 12.38 -5.27 1.10
CA ILE A 192 11.26 -6.21 1.12
C ILE A 192 10.26 -5.80 0.04
N LEU A 193 9.91 -6.73 -0.84
CA LEU A 193 8.84 -6.59 -1.81
C LEU A 193 7.81 -7.69 -1.58
N ASP A 194 6.60 -7.30 -1.19
CA ASP A 194 5.47 -8.21 -0.95
C ASP A 194 4.40 -8.03 -2.03
N VAL A 195 4.24 -9.06 -2.87
CA VAL A 195 3.29 -9.10 -3.98
C VAL A 195 2.32 -10.29 -3.85
N LYS A 196 2.16 -10.86 -2.65
CA LYS A 196 1.35 -12.08 -2.41
C LYS A 196 -0.15 -11.95 -2.70
N PHE A 197 -0.64 -10.73 -2.85
CA PHE A 197 -2.05 -10.48 -3.17
C PHE A 197 -2.16 -9.61 -4.42
N SER A 198 -1.25 -9.84 -5.36
CA SER A 198 -1.15 -9.06 -6.59
C SER A 198 -1.17 -9.95 -7.82
N HIS A 199 -1.53 -9.36 -8.96
CA HIS A 199 -1.37 -9.97 -10.26
C HIS A 199 0.11 -10.24 -10.56
N ILE A 200 0.36 -11.26 -11.35
CA ILE A 200 1.69 -11.76 -11.68
C ILE A 200 2.59 -10.71 -12.37
N ASP A 201 2.02 -9.84 -13.21
CA ASP A 201 2.74 -8.77 -13.92
C ASP A 201 3.53 -7.83 -13.00
N TYR A 202 3.04 -7.59 -11.78
CA TYR A 202 3.75 -6.74 -10.83
C TYR A 202 5.06 -7.39 -10.40
N ALA A 203 5.10 -8.70 -10.21
CA ALA A 203 6.37 -9.39 -9.98
C ALA A 203 7.27 -9.32 -11.22
N GLU A 204 6.72 -9.50 -12.42
CA GLU A 204 7.51 -9.38 -13.66
C GLU A 204 8.19 -8.01 -13.77
N GLN A 205 7.49 -6.93 -13.43
CA GLN A 205 8.05 -5.57 -13.48
C GLN A 205 9.28 -5.43 -12.57
N PHE A 206 9.25 -5.98 -11.35
CA PHE A 206 10.36 -5.85 -10.39
C PHE A 206 11.48 -6.87 -10.61
N LEU A 207 11.18 -8.02 -11.21
CA LEU A 207 12.18 -9.04 -11.54
C LEU A 207 12.91 -8.75 -12.86
N ASN A 208 12.30 -7.97 -13.77
CA ASN A 208 12.93 -7.58 -15.03
C ASN A 208 13.89 -6.39 -14.84
N GLU A 209 15.20 -6.63 -15.02
CA GLU A 209 16.27 -5.63 -14.89
C GLU A 209 16.18 -4.48 -15.90
N THR A 210 15.49 -4.68 -17.02
CA THR A 210 15.27 -3.62 -18.03
C THR A 210 14.15 -2.66 -17.61
N LYS A 211 13.35 -3.03 -16.60
CA LYS A 211 12.25 -2.21 -16.08
C LYS A 211 12.56 -1.62 -14.71
N THR A 212 13.16 -2.42 -13.82
CA THR A 212 13.37 -2.04 -12.42
C THR A 212 14.72 -2.53 -11.90
N PHE A 213 15.40 -1.66 -11.16
CA PHE A 213 16.64 -1.96 -10.45
C PHE A 213 16.45 -1.87 -8.94
N VAL A 214 16.65 -2.98 -8.25
CA VAL A 214 16.39 -3.17 -6.81
C VAL A 214 17.63 -3.78 -6.11
N PRO A 215 18.71 -2.99 -5.94
CA PRO A 215 20.02 -3.51 -5.52
C PRO A 215 20.07 -4.09 -4.11
N CYS A 216 19.15 -3.68 -3.22
CA CYS A 216 19.12 -4.05 -1.81
C CYS A 216 18.02 -5.04 -1.45
N LEU A 217 17.34 -5.63 -2.44
CA LEU A 217 16.25 -6.56 -2.17
C LEU A 217 16.79 -7.80 -1.45
N THR A 218 16.25 -8.09 -0.27
CA THR A 218 16.62 -9.24 0.59
C THR A 218 15.45 -10.18 0.87
N GLU A 219 14.21 -9.75 0.61
CA GLU A 219 13.01 -10.54 0.81
C GLU A 219 12.01 -10.28 -0.33
N PHE A 220 11.57 -11.36 -0.98
CA PHE A 220 10.56 -11.31 -2.04
C PHE A 220 9.42 -12.25 -1.63
N VAL A 221 8.28 -11.66 -1.25
CA VAL A 221 7.10 -12.39 -0.78
C VAL A 221 6.11 -12.50 -1.92
N PHE A 222 5.79 -13.73 -2.31
CA PHE A 222 4.99 -14.04 -3.49
C PHE A 222 3.95 -15.11 -3.14
N SER A 223 2.80 -15.10 -3.82
CA SER A 223 1.77 -16.12 -3.63
C SER A 223 1.86 -17.17 -4.73
N PHE A 224 1.98 -18.42 -4.31
CA PHE A 224 1.98 -19.62 -5.16
C PHE A 224 3.26 -19.86 -5.99
N ASP A 225 3.75 -21.11 -5.93
CA ASP A 225 4.95 -21.57 -6.63
C ASP A 225 4.83 -21.50 -8.16
N ASP A 226 3.65 -21.80 -8.69
CA ASP A 226 3.45 -21.95 -10.14
C ASP A 226 3.46 -20.61 -10.87
N ASP A 227 2.94 -19.55 -10.24
CA ASP A 227 2.98 -18.19 -10.76
C ASP A 227 4.43 -17.67 -10.76
N LEU A 228 5.23 -17.99 -9.74
CA LEU A 228 6.66 -17.62 -9.70
C LEU A 228 7.44 -18.33 -10.83
N LYS A 229 7.17 -19.62 -11.05
CA LYS A 229 7.74 -20.37 -12.17
C LYS A 229 7.32 -19.79 -13.51
N ALA A 230 6.07 -19.36 -13.66
CA ALA A 230 5.58 -18.73 -14.88
C ALA A 230 6.32 -17.41 -15.19
N VAL A 231 6.44 -16.50 -14.22
CA VAL A 231 7.19 -15.23 -14.38
C VAL A 231 8.64 -15.48 -14.79
N THR A 232 9.27 -16.37 -14.04
CA THR A 232 10.71 -16.62 -14.17
C THR A 232 11.03 -17.56 -15.34
N LYS A 233 10.00 -18.18 -15.94
CA LYS A 233 10.11 -19.31 -16.86
C LYS A 233 11.03 -20.38 -16.29
N ASP A 234 10.74 -20.84 -15.09
CA ASP A 234 11.60 -21.74 -14.30
C ASP A 234 13.04 -21.21 -14.16
N PHE A 235 13.18 -19.90 -13.97
CA PHE A 235 14.46 -19.18 -13.91
C PHE A 235 15.37 -19.34 -15.16
N THR A 236 14.81 -19.73 -16.30
CA THR A 236 15.58 -19.95 -17.55
C THR A 236 15.83 -18.66 -18.35
N ARG A 237 15.11 -17.57 -18.07
CA ARG A 237 15.31 -16.27 -18.75
C ARG A 237 16.60 -15.60 -18.27
N GLU A 238 17.51 -15.23 -19.18
CA GLU A 238 18.76 -14.54 -18.85
C GLU A 238 18.57 -13.23 -18.07
N GLU A 239 17.60 -12.40 -18.49
CA GLU A 239 17.24 -11.13 -17.85
C GLU A 239 16.79 -11.33 -16.39
N THR A 240 16.00 -12.38 -16.15
CA THR A 240 15.55 -12.76 -14.82
C THR A 240 16.67 -13.41 -14.02
N ARG A 241 17.54 -14.18 -14.68
CA ARG A 241 18.64 -14.93 -14.05
C ARG A 241 19.67 -14.01 -13.41
N ARG A 242 19.99 -12.83 -13.95
CA ARG A 242 20.96 -11.89 -13.33
C ARG A 242 20.44 -11.22 -12.07
N ASN A 243 19.17 -10.84 -12.04
CA ASN A 243 18.52 -10.34 -10.83
C ASN A 243 18.31 -11.49 -9.83
N CYS A 244 17.78 -12.64 -10.28
CA CYS A 244 17.61 -13.83 -9.44
C CYS A 244 18.91 -14.46 -8.95
N ALA A 245 20.05 -14.30 -9.65
CA ALA A 245 21.37 -14.70 -9.17
C ALA A 245 21.72 -14.07 -7.81
N LYS A 246 21.20 -12.87 -7.54
CA LYS A 246 21.31 -12.19 -6.23
C LYS A 246 20.27 -12.68 -5.22
N TYR A 247 19.19 -13.31 -5.70
CA TYR A 247 18.02 -13.74 -4.94
C TYR A 247 18.02 -15.24 -4.58
N PHE A 248 18.95 -16.05 -5.09
CA PHE A 248 19.09 -17.46 -4.66
C PHE A 248 19.41 -17.62 -3.16
N THR A 249 19.82 -16.54 -2.49
CA THR A 249 20.02 -16.46 -1.03
C THR A 249 18.85 -15.82 -0.27
N ILE A 250 17.81 -15.37 -0.97
CA ILE A 250 16.63 -14.76 -0.36
C ILE A 250 15.65 -15.87 0.04
N PRO A 251 15.21 -15.92 1.30
CA PRO A 251 14.11 -16.79 1.67
C PRO A 251 12.86 -16.35 0.90
N VAL A 252 12.44 -17.15 -0.08
CA VAL A 252 11.10 -17.01 -0.67
C VAL A 252 10.12 -17.55 0.37
N ILE A 253 9.41 -16.63 1.02
CA ILE A 253 8.40 -16.99 2.02
C ILE A 253 7.10 -17.23 1.28
N ILE A 254 6.77 -18.50 1.09
CA ILE A 254 5.47 -18.89 0.55
C ILE A 254 4.52 -18.99 1.73
N SER A 255 3.58 -18.04 1.76
CA SER A 255 2.54 -17.99 2.79
C SER A 255 1.30 -18.69 2.27
N TYR A 256 0.97 -19.85 2.85
CA TYR A 256 -0.31 -20.51 2.58
C TYR A 256 -1.36 -19.99 3.57
N LEU A 257 -2.50 -19.52 3.03
CA LEU A 257 -3.69 -19.24 3.83
C LEU A 257 -4.49 -20.54 3.95
N LEU A 258 -4.38 -21.25 5.08
CA LEU A 258 -5.28 -22.36 5.38
C LEU A 258 -6.52 -21.82 6.11
N ILE A 259 -7.65 -21.77 5.41
CA ILE A 259 -8.96 -21.51 6.03
C ILE A 259 -9.55 -22.88 6.38
N SER A 260 -9.38 -23.32 7.62
CA SER A 260 -10.13 -24.48 8.15
C SER A 260 -11.49 -24.00 8.65
N ALA A 261 -12.55 -24.29 7.89
CA ALA A 261 -13.93 -24.15 8.34
C ALA A 261 -14.31 -25.39 9.16
N LEU A 262 -14.51 -25.22 10.48
CA LEU A 262 -15.19 -26.22 11.30
C LEU A 262 -16.69 -26.01 11.09
N LEU A 263 -17.36 -26.97 10.44
CA LEU A 263 -18.83 -27.07 10.47
C LEU A 263 -19.22 -27.42 11.91
N ILE A 264 -19.74 -26.44 12.65
CA ILE A 264 -20.41 -26.65 13.93
C ILE A 264 -21.81 -26.08 13.81
N ASP A 265 -22.76 -26.92 14.20
CA ASP A 265 -24.22 -26.84 14.25
C ASP A 265 -24.85 -25.44 14.41
N ASP A 266 -26.08 -25.29 13.88
CA ASP A 266 -26.83 -24.08 13.48
C ASP A 266 -27.20 -23.06 14.59
N SER A 267 -26.47 -23.00 15.71
CA SER A 267 -26.81 -22.14 16.84
C SER A 267 -25.66 -21.35 17.48
N ALA A 268 -24.46 -21.32 16.89
CA ALA A 268 -23.34 -20.51 17.40
C ALA A 268 -22.65 -19.68 16.30
N PRO A 269 -22.09 -18.49 16.62
CA PRO A 269 -21.36 -17.68 15.65
C PRO A 269 -20.12 -18.43 15.13
N ILE A 270 -19.93 -18.42 13.81
CA ILE A 270 -18.78 -19.00 13.13
C ILE A 270 -17.50 -18.31 13.64
N ILE A 271 -16.69 -19.02 14.42
CA ILE A 271 -15.34 -18.60 14.79
C ILE A 271 -14.40 -19.16 13.72
N ALA A 272 -14.14 -18.38 12.67
CA ALA A 272 -13.09 -18.69 11.71
C ALA A 272 -11.72 -18.51 12.39
N THR A 273 -10.97 -19.59 12.55
CA THR A 273 -9.60 -19.53 13.08
C THR A 273 -8.64 -19.50 11.89
N VAL A 274 -8.01 -18.35 11.63
CA VAL A 274 -6.99 -18.22 10.57
C VAL A 274 -5.63 -18.64 11.15
N LYS A 275 -5.08 -19.74 10.65
CA LYS A 275 -3.69 -20.14 10.96
C LYS A 275 -2.81 -19.89 9.74
N TRP A 276 -1.75 -19.11 9.95
CA TRP A 276 -0.72 -18.88 8.94
C TRP A 276 0.33 -19.98 9.01
N LEU A 277 0.52 -20.71 7.91
CA LEU A 277 1.65 -21.63 7.75
C LEU A 277 2.77 -20.91 6.98
N ARG A 278 3.92 -20.75 7.62
CA ARG A 278 5.14 -20.25 6.99
C ARG A 278 5.93 -21.44 6.46
N LEU A 279 6.06 -21.55 5.13
CA LEU A 279 7.09 -22.38 4.51
C LEU A 279 8.22 -21.45 4.05
N ILE A 280 9.39 -21.64 4.65
CA ILE A 280 10.63 -20.99 4.22
C ILE A 280 11.34 -22.01 3.34
N TYR A 281 11.41 -21.76 2.03
CA TYR A 281 12.35 -22.50 1.19
C TYR A 281 13.72 -21.84 1.33
N ALA A 282 14.68 -22.57 1.91
CA ALA A 282 16.09 -22.35 1.59
C ALA A 282 16.33 -23.06 0.27
N THR A 283 16.36 -22.33 -0.85
CA THR A 283 16.75 -22.92 -2.13
C THR A 283 18.20 -23.35 -2.03
N THR A 284 18.44 -24.67 -2.01
CA THR A 284 19.77 -25.26 -2.19
C THR A 284 20.41 -24.77 -3.49
N PRO A 285 21.74 -24.56 -3.53
CA PRO A 285 22.41 -24.15 -4.76
C PRO A 285 22.25 -25.26 -5.81
N CYS A 286 21.66 -24.93 -6.95
CA CYS A 286 21.78 -25.78 -8.14
C CYS A 286 23.26 -25.87 -8.48
N LEU A 287 23.83 -27.06 -8.25
CA LEU A 287 25.14 -27.43 -8.74
C LEU A 287 25.15 -27.27 -10.26
N LEU A 288 26.08 -26.43 -10.72
CA LEU A 288 26.42 -26.23 -12.12
C LEU A 288 26.72 -27.59 -12.79
N SER A 289 26.07 -27.83 -13.93
CA SER A 289 26.59 -28.66 -15.03
C SER A 289 26.30 -27.95 -16.33
#